data_AF-A0A285CD48-F1
#
_entry.id   AF-A0A285CD48-F1
#
_cell.length_a   1.000
_cell.length_b   1.000
_cell.length_c   1.000
_cell.angle_alpha   90.00
_cell.angle_beta   90.00
_cell.angle_gamma   90.00
#
_symmetry.space_group_name_H-M   'P 1'
#
loop_
_entity.id
_entity.type
_entity.pdbx_description
1 polymer ?
#
loop_
_entity_poly.entity_id
_entity_poly.type
_entity_poly.pdbx_seq_one_letter_code
_entity_poly.pdbx_strand_id
1 'polypeptide(L)'
;MSDDSPRTYAPLPDRPDGRRAAFHGHVAELIEFLGAEPPAAAGPDREWEHEARTIVRRALRAAEAPPEGVFERLVRTGVHDPNPSFNRQFIEPAVRLYGRRRVKAALIDVLRTGSDAERAGAARAWYWTGAPVRYLDGETRVMTPESRAEVDSVADLEAEWQEAALREFIANEDLGVRRCILPGLVLETRRRPAELHGLVAEAVRIARGHSDPYLRDRVEIQVGE
;
A
#
# COMPACT_ATOMS: atom_id res chain seq x y z
N MET A 1 -20.47 6.59 28.55
CA MET A 1 -20.82 7.64 27.57
C MET A 1 -19.98 7.39 26.35
N SER A 2 -20.59 6.81 25.31
CA SER A 2 -19.92 6.47 24.06
C SER A 2 -19.62 7.75 23.29
N ASP A 3 -18.34 7.99 23.02
CA ASP A 3 -17.89 9.05 22.12
C ASP A 3 -17.95 8.51 20.68
N ASP A 4 -19.04 8.85 20.01
CA ASP A 4 -19.33 8.53 18.61
C ASP A 4 -18.90 9.73 17.74
N SER A 5 -17.60 10.01 17.76
CA SER A 5 -17.00 11.03 16.89
C SER A 5 -16.48 10.37 15.61
N PRO A 6 -17.00 10.73 14.41
CA PRO A 6 -16.54 10.15 13.15
C PRO A 6 -15.07 10.50 12.93
N ARG A 7 -14.21 9.46 12.91
CA ARG A 7 -12.79 9.54 12.55
C ARG A 7 -12.66 10.14 11.15
N THR A 8 -12.53 11.46 11.09
CA THR A 8 -12.42 12.19 9.84
C THR A 8 -11.00 11.97 9.32
N TYR A 9 -10.86 11.01 8.42
CA TYR A 9 -9.61 10.66 7.76
C TYR A 9 -9.26 11.82 6.83
N ALA A 10 -8.33 12.69 7.23
CA ALA A 10 -7.83 13.73 6.34
C ALA A 10 -7.15 13.05 5.14
N PRO A 11 -7.56 13.35 3.89
CA PRO A 11 -6.91 12.79 2.71
C PRO A 11 -5.45 13.24 2.69
N LEU A 12 -4.55 12.32 2.34
CA LEU A 12 -3.15 12.66 2.11
C LEU A 12 -3.08 13.77 1.02
N PRO A 13 -2.25 14.81 1.20
CA PRO A 13 -2.21 15.92 0.26
C PRO A 13 -1.83 15.47 -1.16
N ASP A 14 -2.44 16.10 -2.16
CA ASP A 14 -2.06 15.99 -3.58
C ASP A 14 -0.58 16.39 -3.76
N ARG A 15 0.14 15.72 -4.67
CA ARG A 15 1.62 15.67 -4.72
C ARG A 15 2.16 15.90 -6.15
N PRO A 16 3.46 16.27 -6.31
CA PRO A 16 4.01 16.89 -7.53
C PRO A 16 3.92 16.04 -8.81
N ASP A 17 3.84 16.76 -9.94
CA ASP A 17 3.48 16.29 -11.29
C ASP A 17 4.34 15.15 -11.85
N GLY A 18 5.61 15.04 -11.44
CA GLY A 18 6.53 14.00 -11.93
C GLY A 18 6.10 12.56 -11.60
N ARG A 19 5.32 12.37 -10.52
CA ARG A 19 4.80 11.03 -10.16
C ARG A 19 3.66 10.57 -11.06
N ARG A 20 2.86 11.51 -11.57
CA ARG A 20 1.76 11.20 -12.49
C ARG A 20 2.29 10.74 -13.85
N ALA A 21 3.29 11.42 -14.38
CA ALA A 21 3.91 11.01 -15.64
C ALA A 21 4.48 9.58 -15.57
N ALA A 22 5.15 9.21 -14.47
CA ALA A 22 5.63 7.85 -14.26
C ALA A 22 4.47 6.84 -14.19
N PHE A 23 3.39 7.16 -13.46
CA PHE A 23 2.19 6.32 -13.41
C PHE A 23 1.55 6.15 -14.79
N HIS A 24 1.38 7.24 -15.55
CA HIS A 24 0.81 7.22 -16.90
C HIS A 24 1.61 6.30 -17.82
N GLY A 25 2.94 6.40 -17.80
CA GLY A 25 3.82 5.50 -18.55
C GLY A 25 3.61 4.04 -18.16
N HIS A 26 3.64 3.73 -16.86
CA HIS A 26 3.48 2.35 -16.39
C HIS A 26 2.09 1.74 -16.67
N VAL A 27 1.02 2.52 -16.54
CA VAL A 27 -0.33 2.02 -16.83
C VAL A 27 -0.57 1.88 -18.33
N ALA A 28 -0.04 2.79 -19.16
CA ALA A 28 -0.11 2.65 -20.61
C ALA A 28 0.62 1.39 -21.09
N GLU A 29 1.87 1.18 -20.64
CA GLU A 29 2.63 -0.05 -20.93
C GLU A 29 1.87 -1.31 -20.50
N LEU A 30 1.20 -1.29 -19.34
CA LEU A 30 0.41 -2.41 -18.85
C LEU A 30 -0.83 -2.65 -19.73
N ILE A 31 -1.51 -1.60 -20.17
CA ILE A 31 -2.68 -1.70 -21.05
C ILE A 31 -2.29 -2.33 -22.39
N GLU A 32 -1.23 -1.82 -23.01
CA GLU A 32 -0.69 -2.36 -24.26
C GLU A 32 -0.24 -3.81 -24.10
N PHE A 33 0.41 -4.13 -22.99
CA PHE A 33 0.84 -5.50 -22.67
C PHE A 33 -0.34 -6.47 -22.52
N LEU A 34 -1.50 -5.96 -22.09
CA LEU A 34 -2.75 -6.72 -22.01
C LEU A 34 -3.51 -6.79 -23.34
N GLY A 35 -2.95 -6.26 -24.42
CA GLY A 35 -3.55 -6.26 -25.75
C GLY A 35 -4.71 -5.27 -25.92
N ALA A 36 -4.74 -4.22 -25.09
CA ALA A 36 -5.73 -3.14 -25.16
C ALA A 36 -5.06 -1.81 -25.54
N GLU A 37 -5.87 -0.84 -25.97
CA GLU A 37 -5.40 0.51 -26.30
C GLU A 37 -5.52 1.44 -25.08
N PRO A 38 -4.47 2.21 -24.74
CA PRO A 38 -4.56 3.25 -23.71
C PRO A 38 -5.62 4.32 -24.05
N PRO A 39 -6.20 5.00 -23.06
CA PRO A 39 -7.10 6.11 -23.33
C PRO A 39 -6.37 7.19 -24.14
N ALA A 40 -7.10 7.85 -25.05
CA ALA A 40 -6.55 8.98 -25.80
C ALA A 40 -6.03 10.07 -24.83
N ALA A 41 -4.94 10.73 -25.19
CA ALA A 41 -4.34 11.81 -24.39
C ALA A 41 -5.16 13.12 -24.48
N ALA A 42 -6.48 13.03 -24.30
CA ALA A 42 -7.42 14.13 -24.37
C ALA A 42 -8.17 14.23 -23.04
N GLY A 43 -8.11 15.41 -22.42
CA GLY A 43 -8.85 15.73 -21.20
C GLY A 43 -7.98 15.80 -19.92
N PRO A 44 -8.61 15.98 -18.75
CA PRO A 44 -7.93 16.07 -17.47
C PRO A 44 -7.28 14.74 -17.06
N ASP A 45 -6.07 14.79 -16.48
CA ASP A 45 -5.35 13.62 -15.98
C ASP A 45 -6.22 12.65 -15.18
N ARG A 46 -7.06 13.17 -14.27
CA ARG A 46 -7.88 12.32 -13.38
C ARG A 46 -8.89 11.46 -14.15
N GLU A 47 -9.44 11.99 -15.24
CA GLU A 47 -10.38 11.26 -16.10
C GLU A 47 -9.62 10.18 -16.88
N TRP A 48 -8.48 10.56 -17.46
CA TRP A 48 -7.58 9.63 -18.16
C TRP A 48 -7.16 8.48 -17.24
N GLU A 49 -6.71 8.79 -16.02
CA GLU A 49 -6.27 7.79 -15.06
C GLU A 49 -7.43 6.88 -14.59
N HIS A 50 -8.65 7.40 -14.48
CA HIS A 50 -9.83 6.60 -14.14
C HIS A 50 -10.16 5.60 -15.25
N GLU A 51 -10.11 6.07 -16.49
CA GLU A 51 -10.32 5.24 -17.67
C GLU A 51 -9.23 4.18 -17.83
N ALA A 52 -7.96 4.55 -17.68
CA ALA A 52 -6.82 3.63 -17.75
C ALA A 52 -6.95 2.48 -16.73
N ARG A 53 -7.27 2.79 -15.47
CA ARG A 53 -7.54 1.76 -14.44
C ARG A 53 -8.72 0.86 -14.82
N THR A 54 -9.77 1.44 -15.41
CA THR A 54 -10.94 0.69 -15.88
C THR A 54 -10.59 -0.28 -17.02
N ILE A 55 -9.75 0.14 -17.97
CA ILE A 55 -9.27 -0.70 -19.08
C ILE A 55 -8.49 -1.89 -18.53
N VAL A 56 -7.51 -1.66 -17.66
CA VAL A 56 -6.72 -2.75 -17.02
C VAL A 56 -7.64 -3.75 -16.32
N ARG A 57 -8.60 -3.26 -15.52
CA ARG A 57 -9.56 -4.13 -14.81
C ARG A 57 -10.41 -4.95 -15.78
N ARG A 58 -10.85 -4.38 -16.90
CA ARG A 58 -11.64 -5.09 -17.93
C ARG A 58 -10.78 -6.15 -18.63
N ALA A 59 -9.58 -5.78 -19.06
CA ALA A 59 -8.66 -6.68 -19.74
C ALA A 59 -8.29 -7.89 -18.86
N LEU A 60 -7.96 -7.67 -17.58
CA LEU A 60 -7.68 -8.75 -16.64
C LEU A 60 -8.89 -9.65 -16.33
N ARG A 61 -10.12 -9.15 -16.50
CA ARG A 61 -11.34 -9.95 -16.33
C ARG A 61 -11.70 -10.75 -17.58
N ALA A 62 -11.36 -10.23 -18.76
CA ALA A 62 -11.63 -10.87 -20.04
C ALA A 62 -10.59 -11.94 -20.40
N ALA A 63 -9.37 -11.85 -19.86
CA ALA A 63 -8.31 -12.81 -20.10
C ALA A 63 -8.63 -14.18 -19.46
N GLU A 64 -8.58 -15.25 -20.27
CA GLU A 64 -8.68 -16.64 -19.76
C GLU A 64 -7.49 -16.99 -18.85
N ALA A 65 -6.30 -16.49 -19.21
CA ALA A 65 -5.10 -16.56 -18.38
C ALA A 65 -4.28 -15.26 -18.56
N PRO A 66 -3.66 -14.75 -17.47
CA PRO A 66 -2.79 -13.58 -17.56
C PRO A 66 -1.50 -13.90 -18.35
N PRO A 67 -1.02 -13.00 -19.24
CA PRO A 67 0.26 -13.19 -19.93
C PRO A 67 1.44 -13.28 -18.94
N GLU A 68 2.48 -14.03 -19.29
CA GLU A 68 3.71 -14.10 -18.50
C GLU A 68 4.32 -12.70 -18.32
N GLY A 69 4.75 -12.34 -17.12
CA GLY A 69 5.35 -11.02 -16.84
C GLY A 69 4.36 -9.91 -16.49
N VAL A 70 3.04 -10.17 -16.46
CA VAL A 70 2.07 -9.16 -16.00
C VAL A 70 2.14 -8.93 -14.49
N PHE A 71 2.68 -9.87 -13.70
CA PHE A 71 2.85 -9.71 -12.26
C PHE A 71 3.70 -8.48 -11.93
N GLU A 72 4.91 -8.40 -12.51
CA GLU A 72 5.87 -7.33 -12.27
C GLU A 72 5.27 -5.98 -12.68
N ARG A 73 4.51 -5.96 -13.78
CA ARG A 73 3.82 -4.77 -14.28
C ARG A 73 2.69 -4.32 -13.37
N LEU A 74 1.89 -5.25 -12.84
CA LEU A 74 0.81 -4.92 -11.89
C LEU A 74 1.36 -4.33 -10.60
N VAL A 75 2.39 -4.95 -10.02
CA VAL A 75 3.00 -4.45 -8.78
C VAL A 75 3.60 -3.07 -9.00
N ARG A 76 4.39 -2.89 -10.07
CA ARG A 76 4.99 -1.60 -10.43
C ARG A 76 3.93 -0.53 -10.65
N THR A 77 2.90 -0.79 -11.45
CA THR A 77 1.83 0.20 -11.70
C THR A 77 1.09 0.56 -10.41
N GLY A 78 0.84 -0.40 -9.51
CA GLY A 78 0.25 -0.15 -8.20
C GLY A 78 1.13 0.68 -7.26
N VAL A 79 2.45 0.48 -7.28
CA VAL A 79 3.42 1.27 -6.50
C VAL A 79 3.44 2.73 -6.98
N HIS A 80 3.38 2.94 -8.29
CA HIS A 80 3.48 4.28 -8.87
C HIS A 80 2.14 5.04 -8.90
N ASP A 81 1.00 4.38 -8.64
CA ASP A 81 -0.29 5.04 -8.63
C ASP A 81 -0.31 6.21 -7.60
N PRO A 82 -0.64 7.43 -8.05
CA PRO A 82 -0.69 8.61 -7.18
C PRO A 82 -1.81 8.52 -6.14
N ASN A 83 -2.85 7.71 -6.38
CA ASN A 83 -4.00 7.59 -5.52
C ASN A 83 -3.92 6.34 -4.62
N PRO A 84 -3.69 6.51 -3.29
CA PRO A 84 -3.60 5.39 -2.34
C PRO A 84 -4.83 4.47 -2.30
N SER A 85 -6.01 4.99 -2.66
CA SER A 85 -7.26 4.24 -2.63
C SER A 85 -7.50 3.47 -3.93
N PHE A 86 -6.88 3.88 -5.03
CA PHE A 86 -7.09 3.27 -6.34
C PHE A 86 -5.96 2.35 -6.80
N ASN A 87 -4.79 2.39 -6.15
CA ASN A 87 -3.73 1.41 -6.40
C ASN A 87 -4.20 -0.05 -6.15
N ARG A 88 -5.24 -0.25 -5.32
CA ARG A 88 -5.94 -1.53 -5.12
C ARG A 88 -6.41 -2.18 -6.42
N GLN A 89 -6.71 -1.38 -7.44
CA GLN A 89 -7.13 -1.88 -8.75
C GLN A 89 -6.02 -2.64 -9.48
N PHE A 90 -4.77 -2.54 -9.01
CA PHE A 90 -3.63 -3.33 -9.48
C PHE A 90 -3.18 -4.38 -8.46
N ILE A 91 -3.15 -4.02 -7.16
CA ILE A 91 -2.68 -4.90 -6.10
C ILE A 91 -3.64 -6.06 -5.81
N GLU A 92 -4.95 -5.82 -5.75
CA GLU A 92 -5.92 -6.89 -5.47
C GLU A 92 -5.95 -7.94 -6.61
N PRO A 93 -5.92 -7.56 -7.90
CA PRO A 93 -5.70 -8.53 -8.97
C PRO A 93 -4.37 -9.28 -8.85
N ALA A 94 -3.27 -8.60 -8.50
CA ALA A 94 -1.99 -9.28 -8.32
C ALA A 94 -2.06 -10.34 -7.21
N VAL A 95 -2.68 -10.03 -6.07
CA VAL A 95 -2.88 -11.01 -4.98
C VAL A 95 -3.74 -12.18 -5.43
N ARG A 96 -4.85 -11.91 -6.14
CA ARG A 96 -5.77 -12.95 -6.62
C ARG A 96 -5.14 -13.87 -7.66
N LEU A 97 -4.28 -13.35 -8.54
CA LEU A 97 -3.67 -14.10 -9.63
C LEU A 97 -2.38 -14.82 -9.20
N TYR A 98 -1.59 -14.21 -8.33
CA TYR A 98 -0.22 -14.66 -8.01
C TYR A 98 0.00 -15.03 -6.55
N GLY A 99 -1.02 -14.86 -5.72
CA GLY A 99 -0.95 -15.17 -4.30
C GLY A 99 -0.34 -14.03 -3.47
N ARG A 100 -0.84 -13.93 -2.24
CA ARG A 100 -0.48 -12.89 -1.26
C ARG A 100 1.01 -12.87 -0.93
N ARG A 101 1.62 -14.04 -0.79
CA ARG A 101 3.05 -14.20 -0.48
C ARG A 101 3.95 -13.52 -1.50
N ARG A 102 3.73 -13.79 -2.80
CA ARG A 102 4.56 -13.23 -3.88
C ARG A 102 4.44 -11.72 -3.96
N VAL A 103 3.23 -11.18 -3.84
CA VAL A 103 2.99 -9.72 -3.83
C VAL A 103 3.67 -9.06 -2.63
N LYS A 104 3.51 -9.61 -1.42
CA LYS A 104 4.14 -9.05 -0.22
C LYS A 104 5.66 -9.05 -0.31
N ALA A 105 6.27 -10.14 -0.74
CA ALA A 105 7.72 -10.20 -0.94
C ALA A 105 8.20 -9.11 -1.91
N ALA A 106 7.52 -8.96 -3.06
CA ALA A 106 7.87 -7.92 -4.03
C ALA A 106 7.75 -6.49 -3.44
N LEU A 107 6.74 -6.22 -2.59
CA LEU A 107 6.61 -4.91 -1.95
C LEU A 107 7.68 -4.67 -0.87
N ILE A 108 8.11 -5.71 -0.14
CA ILE A 108 9.24 -5.62 0.79
C ILE A 108 10.53 -5.28 0.03
N ASP A 109 10.76 -5.90 -1.12
CA ASP A 109 11.92 -5.60 -1.97
C ASP A 109 11.88 -4.14 -2.43
N VAL A 110 10.73 -3.66 -2.92
CA VAL A 110 10.55 -2.25 -3.32
C VAL A 110 10.79 -1.29 -2.14
N LEU A 111 10.33 -1.63 -0.93
CA LEU A 111 10.59 -0.82 0.27
C LEU A 111 12.09 -0.72 0.58
N ARG A 112 12.86 -1.79 0.35
CA ARG A 112 14.30 -1.82 0.63
C ARG A 112 15.12 -1.11 -0.44
N THR A 113 14.84 -1.38 -1.72
CA THR A 113 15.73 -1.01 -2.83
C THR A 113 15.22 0.13 -3.70
N GLY A 114 13.94 0.47 -3.61
CA GLY A 114 13.31 1.51 -4.43
C GLY A 114 13.76 2.92 -4.06
N SER A 115 13.46 3.87 -4.95
CA SER A 115 13.48 5.30 -4.68
C SER A 115 12.44 5.69 -3.62
N ASP A 116 12.55 6.89 -3.03
CA ASP A 116 11.58 7.36 -2.03
C ASP A 116 10.13 7.38 -2.55
N ALA A 117 9.94 7.67 -3.85
CA ALA A 117 8.64 7.59 -4.48
C ALA A 117 8.08 6.16 -4.51
N GLU A 118 8.93 5.19 -4.85
CA GLU A 118 8.58 3.76 -4.87
C GLU A 118 8.35 3.22 -3.48
N ARG A 119 9.19 3.57 -2.50
CA ARG A 119 9.03 3.17 -1.08
C ARG A 119 7.71 3.67 -0.51
N ALA A 120 7.40 4.95 -0.72
CA ALA A 120 6.11 5.51 -0.33
C ALA A 120 4.96 4.81 -1.06
N GLY A 121 5.15 4.43 -2.33
CA GLY A 121 4.21 3.66 -3.14
C GLY A 121 3.95 2.26 -2.59
N ALA A 122 5.01 1.53 -2.25
CA ALA A 122 4.94 0.22 -1.63
C ALA A 122 4.19 0.27 -0.30
N ALA A 123 4.42 1.29 0.52
CA ALA A 123 3.68 1.47 1.78
C ALA A 123 2.17 1.67 1.55
N ARG A 124 1.77 2.44 0.53
CA ARG A 124 0.35 2.57 0.14
C ARG A 124 -0.21 1.26 -0.43
N ALA A 125 0.58 0.51 -1.19
CA ALA A 125 0.19 -0.75 -1.80
C ALA A 125 0.03 -1.87 -0.77
N TRP A 126 0.87 -1.90 0.27
CA TRP A 126 0.89 -2.93 1.30
C TRP A 126 -0.47 -3.15 1.96
N TYR A 127 -1.19 -2.05 2.24
CA TYR A 127 -2.53 -2.10 2.83
C TYR A 127 -3.51 -3.01 2.06
N TRP A 128 -3.46 -2.97 0.73
CA TRP A 128 -4.34 -3.74 -0.14
C TRP A 128 -3.90 -5.19 -0.34
N THR A 129 -2.71 -5.57 0.14
CA THR A 129 -2.30 -6.99 0.17
C THR A 129 -3.11 -7.79 1.19
N GLY A 130 -3.86 -7.13 2.07
CA GLY A 130 -4.84 -7.74 2.96
C GLY A 130 -6.08 -8.27 2.23
N ALA A 131 -6.40 -7.81 1.02
CA ALA A 131 -7.59 -8.28 0.30
C ALA A 131 -7.29 -9.47 -0.65
N PRO A 132 -8.29 -10.35 -0.92
CA PRO A 132 -9.57 -10.45 -0.23
C PRO A 132 -9.42 -11.25 1.08
N VAL A 133 -9.96 -10.73 2.18
CA VAL A 133 -10.27 -11.52 3.40
C VAL A 133 -11.77 -11.77 3.38
N ARG A 134 -12.18 -13.02 3.59
CA ARG A 134 -13.59 -13.37 3.79
C ARG A 134 -13.89 -13.47 5.28
N TYR A 135 -15.07 -12.99 5.65
CA TYR A 135 -15.58 -13.04 7.01
C TYR A 135 -16.79 -13.95 7.08
N LEU A 136 -16.95 -14.68 8.20
CA LEU A 136 -18.12 -15.51 8.48
C LEU A 136 -19.38 -14.66 8.60
N ASP A 137 -19.25 -13.49 9.22
CA ASP A 137 -20.28 -12.47 9.29
C ASP A 137 -19.67 -11.06 9.17
N GLY A 138 -20.47 -10.09 8.73
CA GLY A 138 -20.02 -8.72 8.52
C GLY A 138 -19.93 -7.87 9.79
N GLU A 139 -20.56 -8.30 10.88
CA GLU A 139 -20.70 -7.51 12.12
C GLU A 139 -19.54 -7.74 13.09
N THR A 140 -19.21 -9.00 13.36
CA THR A 140 -18.14 -9.42 14.26
C THR A 140 -16.78 -9.43 13.57
N ARG A 141 -16.75 -9.40 12.23
CA ARG A 141 -15.54 -9.49 11.40
C ARG A 141 -14.68 -10.71 11.75
N VAL A 142 -15.30 -11.81 12.15
CA VAL A 142 -14.60 -13.09 12.33
C VAL A 142 -14.24 -13.65 10.95
N MET A 143 -12.94 -13.81 10.67
CA MET A 143 -12.47 -14.36 9.39
C MET A 143 -12.91 -15.81 9.20
N THR A 144 -13.17 -16.22 7.95
CA THR A 144 -13.36 -17.65 7.65
C THR A 144 -12.07 -18.43 7.96
N PRO A 145 -12.15 -19.72 8.27
CA PRO A 145 -10.97 -20.55 8.52
C PRO A 145 -9.94 -20.48 7.38
N GLU A 146 -10.39 -20.45 6.12
CA GLU A 146 -9.52 -20.35 4.94
C GLU A 146 -8.81 -19.00 4.89
N SER A 147 -9.52 -17.90 5.13
CA SER A 147 -8.93 -16.56 5.13
C SER A 147 -7.94 -16.39 6.29
N ARG A 148 -8.24 -16.99 7.45
CA ARG A 148 -7.33 -17.04 8.58
C ARG A 148 -6.07 -17.82 8.24
N ALA A 149 -6.20 -19.01 7.68
CA ALA A 149 -5.06 -19.82 7.25
C ALA A 149 -4.19 -19.10 6.22
N GLU A 150 -4.79 -18.38 5.26
CA GLU A 150 -4.04 -17.54 4.32
C GLU A 150 -3.27 -16.41 5.01
N VAL A 151 -3.90 -15.70 5.97
CA VAL A 151 -3.25 -14.63 6.73
C VAL A 151 -2.11 -15.19 7.58
N ASP A 152 -2.36 -16.28 8.30
CA ASP A 152 -1.36 -16.96 9.13
C ASP A 152 -0.20 -17.48 8.29
N SER A 153 -0.48 -17.98 7.07
CA SER A 153 0.54 -18.48 6.15
C SER A 153 1.55 -17.42 5.73
N VAL A 154 1.25 -16.13 5.86
CA VAL A 154 2.15 -15.01 5.48
C VAL A 154 2.59 -14.14 6.67
N ALA A 155 2.43 -14.63 7.90
CA ALA A 155 2.77 -13.90 9.12
C ALA A 155 4.27 -13.56 9.22
N ASP A 156 5.13 -14.39 8.64
CA ASP A 156 6.57 -14.14 8.47
C ASP A 156 6.84 -12.85 7.69
N LEU A 157 6.15 -12.65 6.57
CA LEU A 157 6.29 -11.44 5.75
C LEU A 157 5.68 -10.20 6.42
N GLU A 158 4.66 -10.36 7.27
CA GLU A 158 4.16 -9.25 8.09
C GLU A 158 5.21 -8.80 9.11
N ALA A 159 5.87 -9.74 9.79
CA ALA A 159 6.95 -9.41 10.70
C ALA A 159 8.11 -8.72 9.97
N GLU A 160 8.53 -9.29 8.84
CA GLU A 160 9.59 -8.74 7.99
C GLU A 160 9.27 -7.33 7.48
N TRP A 161 8.06 -7.11 6.98
CA TRP A 161 7.61 -5.78 6.54
C TRP A 161 7.65 -4.78 7.69
N GLN A 162 7.15 -5.15 8.87
CA GLN A 162 7.09 -4.23 10.00
C GLN A 162 8.48 -3.83 10.49
N GLU A 163 9.42 -4.76 10.51
CA GLU A 163 10.81 -4.47 10.84
C GLU A 163 11.48 -3.59 9.78
N ALA A 164 11.31 -3.92 8.49
CA ALA A 164 11.85 -3.13 7.38
C ALA A 164 11.28 -1.71 7.37
N ALA A 165 9.97 -1.56 7.56
CA ALA A 165 9.28 -0.28 7.57
C ALA A 165 9.67 0.58 8.79
N LEU A 166 9.87 -0.03 9.97
CA LEU A 166 10.39 0.67 11.15
C LEU A 166 11.78 1.24 10.87
N ARG A 167 12.69 0.43 10.32
CA ARG A 167 14.04 0.89 9.98
C ARG A 167 14.01 1.99 8.92
N GLU A 168 13.21 1.82 7.88
CA GLU A 168 13.08 2.80 6.81
C GLU A 168 12.52 4.12 7.33
N PHE A 169 11.52 4.10 8.21
CA PHE A 169 10.96 5.32 8.82
C PHE A 169 12.02 6.11 9.60
N ILE A 170 12.88 5.41 10.34
CA ILE A 170 13.97 6.02 11.14
C ILE A 170 15.05 6.60 10.23
N ALA A 171 15.51 5.81 9.25
CA ALA A 171 16.66 6.14 8.41
C ALA A 171 16.35 7.16 7.30
N ASN A 172 15.10 7.21 6.81
CA ASN A 172 14.72 8.04 5.68
C ASN A 172 14.04 9.33 6.13
N GLU A 173 14.57 10.48 5.70
CA GLU A 173 14.03 11.81 6.04
C GLU A 173 12.98 12.32 5.06
N ASP A 174 12.74 11.63 3.93
CA ASP A 174 11.70 12.01 2.98
C ASP A 174 10.32 12.00 3.66
N LEU A 175 9.68 13.17 3.66
CA LEU A 175 8.38 13.37 4.27
C LEU A 175 7.30 12.52 3.61
N GLY A 176 7.42 12.26 2.30
CA GLY A 176 6.50 11.42 1.55
C GLY A 176 6.51 9.98 2.06
N VAL A 177 7.70 9.41 2.23
CA VAL A 177 7.95 8.07 2.78
C VAL A 177 7.43 7.98 4.20
N ARG A 178 7.84 8.90 5.09
CA ARG A 178 7.43 8.88 6.50
C ARG A 178 5.91 8.91 6.68
N ARG A 179 5.22 9.80 5.94
CA ARG A 179 3.75 9.91 5.98
C ARG A 179 3.04 8.67 5.47
N CYS A 180 3.64 7.91 4.56
CA CYS A 180 3.06 6.69 4.01
C CYS A 180 3.36 5.46 4.88
N ILE A 181 4.51 5.40 5.54
CA ILE A 181 4.91 4.28 6.41
C ILE A 181 4.23 4.35 7.78
N LEU A 182 4.29 5.50 8.45
CA LEU A 182 3.86 5.64 9.84
C LEU A 182 2.47 5.03 10.12
N PRO A 183 1.43 5.26 9.29
CA PRO A 183 0.10 4.73 9.54
C PRO A 183 0.00 3.21 9.63
N GLY A 184 0.92 2.49 8.99
CA GLY A 184 0.97 1.03 8.94
C GLY A 184 1.85 0.38 10.02
N LEU A 185 2.60 1.18 10.80
CA LEU A 185 3.45 0.66 11.86
C LEU A 185 2.64 0.26 13.10
N VAL A 186 2.90 -0.91 13.66
CA VAL A 186 2.43 -1.24 15.02
C VAL A 186 3.44 -0.71 16.03
N LEU A 187 3.08 0.36 16.74
CA LEU A 187 3.93 1.08 17.71
C LEU A 187 3.69 0.66 19.17
N GLU A 188 2.78 -0.27 19.42
CA GLU A 188 2.60 -0.89 20.73
C GLU A 188 3.73 -1.89 21.01
N THR A 189 4.64 -1.58 21.94
CA THR A 189 5.79 -2.44 22.30
C THR A 189 5.36 -3.84 22.74
N ARG A 190 4.24 -3.96 23.48
CA ARG A 190 3.68 -5.26 23.92
C ARG A 190 3.31 -6.21 22.77
N ARG A 191 3.11 -5.68 21.56
CA ARG A 191 2.79 -6.45 20.35
C ARG A 191 4.03 -6.78 19.53
N ARG A 192 5.22 -6.48 20.04
CA ARG A 192 6.50 -6.62 19.34
C ARG A 192 7.49 -7.49 20.10
N PRO A 193 8.35 -8.23 19.36
CA PRO A 193 9.56 -8.82 19.93
C PRO A 193 10.43 -7.76 20.62
N ALA A 194 11.12 -8.15 21.68
CA ALA A 194 11.91 -7.24 22.52
C ALA A 194 13.00 -6.52 21.73
N GLU A 195 13.61 -7.21 20.77
CA GLU A 195 14.61 -6.68 19.85
C GLU A 195 14.12 -5.48 19.00
N LEU A 196 12.80 -5.32 18.80
CA LEU A 196 12.24 -4.19 18.06
C LEU A 196 11.80 -3.03 18.97
N HIS A 197 11.81 -3.18 20.30
CA HIS A 197 11.33 -2.14 21.22
C HIS A 197 12.12 -0.84 21.10
N GLY A 198 13.44 -0.93 20.91
CA GLY A 198 14.30 0.24 20.68
C GLY A 198 13.94 0.99 19.39
N LEU A 199 13.67 0.26 18.30
CA LEU A 199 13.23 0.87 17.02
C LEU A 199 11.86 1.54 17.16
N VAL A 200 10.93 0.92 17.90
CA VAL A 200 9.62 1.50 18.17
C VAL A 200 9.75 2.81 18.95
N ALA A 201 10.53 2.83 20.03
CA ALA A 201 10.75 4.03 20.84
C ALA A 201 11.37 5.16 20.00
N GLU A 202 12.32 4.83 19.14
CA GLU A 202 12.98 5.80 18.26
C GLU A 202 12.02 6.36 17.19
N ALA A 203 11.23 5.50 16.54
CA ALA A 203 10.22 5.94 15.58
C ALA A 203 9.20 6.88 16.23
N VAL A 204 8.75 6.57 17.46
CA VAL A 204 7.84 7.44 18.22
C VAL A 204 8.49 8.78 18.53
N ARG A 205 9.75 8.78 19.00
CA ARG A 205 10.50 10.02 19.28
C ARG A 205 10.64 10.90 18.04
N ILE A 206 10.99 10.32 16.90
CA ILE A 206 11.11 11.03 15.62
C ILE A 206 9.77 11.64 15.21
N ALA A 207 8.69 10.87 15.26
CA ALA A 207 7.37 11.34 14.86
C ALA A 207 6.87 12.49 15.76
N ARG A 208 6.99 12.35 17.09
CA ARG A 208 6.61 13.37 18.08
C ARG A 208 7.39 14.68 17.94
N GLY A 209 8.69 14.58 17.63
CA GLY A 209 9.57 15.72 17.43
C GLY A 209 9.52 16.34 16.03
N HIS A 210 8.75 15.78 15.09
CA HIS A 210 8.78 16.24 13.71
C HIS A 210 8.09 17.60 13.54
N SER A 211 8.62 18.44 12.65
CA SER A 211 7.97 19.69 12.24
C SER A 211 6.63 19.49 11.52
N ASP A 212 6.32 18.26 11.11
CA ASP A 212 5.12 17.95 10.34
C ASP A 212 3.96 17.60 11.28
N PRO A 213 2.85 18.36 11.30
CA PRO A 213 1.75 18.09 12.22
C PRO A 213 1.12 16.72 12.00
N TYR A 214 1.02 16.26 10.75
CA TYR A 214 0.44 14.95 10.46
C TYR A 214 1.20 13.81 11.15
N LEU A 215 2.55 13.84 11.12
CA LEU A 215 3.34 12.79 11.79
C LEU A 215 3.16 12.83 13.30
N ARG A 216 3.12 14.03 13.90
CA ARG A 216 2.88 14.22 15.35
C ARG A 216 1.51 13.70 15.76
N ASP A 217 0.46 14.11 15.06
CA ASP A 217 -0.90 13.70 15.41
C ASP A 217 -1.11 12.20 15.17
N ARG A 218 -0.53 11.67 14.09
CA ARG A 218 -0.69 10.26 13.72
C ARG A 218 -0.01 9.31 14.71
N VAL A 219 1.14 9.68 15.25
CA VAL A 219 1.83 8.84 16.23
C VAL A 219 1.03 8.73 17.53
N GLU A 220 0.41 9.81 18.00
CA GLU A 220 -0.39 9.79 19.24
C GLU A 220 -1.58 8.82 19.13
N ILE A 221 -2.28 8.86 17.99
CA ILE A 221 -3.38 7.93 17.70
C ILE A 221 -2.92 6.46 17.77
N GLN A 222 -1.67 6.17 17.39
CA GLN A 222 -1.15 4.81 17.31
C GLN A 222 -0.57 4.28 18.63
N VAL A 223 -0.09 5.17 19.51
CA VAL A 223 0.41 4.77 20.83
C VAL A 223 -0.69 4.70 21.89
N GLY A 224 -1.88 5.26 21.61
CA GLY A 224 -3.07 5.11 22.44
C GLY A 224 -3.19 6.14 23.56
N GLU A 225 -2.80 7.39 23.29
CA GLU A 225 -3.20 8.55 24.11
C GLU A 225 -4.56 9.12 23.67
#